data_AF-A0A316E2Q9-F1
#
_entry.id   AF-A0A316E2Q9-F1
#
_cell.length_a   1.000
_cell.length_b   1.000
_cell.length_c   1.000
_cell.angle_alpha   90.00
_cell.angle_beta   90.00
_cell.angle_gamma   90.00
#
_symmetry.space_group_name_H-M   'P 1'
#
loop_
_entity.id
_entity.type
_entity.pdbx_description
1 polymer ?
#
loop_
_entity_poly.entity_id
_entity_poly.type
_entity_poly.pdbx_seq_one_letter_code
_entity_poly.pdbx_strand_id
1 'polypeptide(L)'
;MNITFNNVKEYSEFIFEYLTNNYGDLKIEIEDDFCWFIQKEEFLDISKEPVNCTLASIYDSIEHLNNFRNKSDSNVPTAYSLKMLSLLLRYLSEKASI
;
A
#
# COMPACT_ATOMS: atom_id res chain seq x y z
N MET A 1 15.82 13.03 -13.57
CA MET A 1 14.87 11.97 -13.95
C MET A 1 13.55 12.28 -13.25
N ASN A 2 12.43 12.27 -13.96
CA ASN A 2 11.11 12.60 -13.40
C ASN A 2 10.22 11.35 -13.46
N ILE A 3 9.37 11.17 -12.45
CA ILE A 3 8.34 10.12 -12.41
C ILE A 3 6.97 10.78 -12.37
N THR A 4 6.00 10.23 -13.09
CA THR A 4 4.62 10.72 -13.14
C THR A 4 3.64 9.64 -12.65
N PHE A 5 2.43 10.04 -12.28
CA PHE A 5 1.36 9.10 -11.95
C PHE A 5 1.02 8.15 -13.12
N ASN A 6 1.14 8.61 -14.36
CA ASN A 6 0.93 7.77 -15.53
C ASN A 6 1.99 6.67 -15.61
N ASN A 7 3.26 6.98 -15.35
CA ASN A 7 4.31 5.94 -15.32
C ASN A 7 4.03 4.90 -14.23
N VAL A 8 3.66 5.34 -13.02
CA VAL A 8 3.33 4.43 -11.92
C VAL A 8 2.13 3.57 -12.27
N LYS A 9 1.10 4.14 -12.89
CA LYS A 9 -0.08 3.40 -13.36
C LYS A 9 0.33 2.31 -14.35
N GLU A 10 1.08 2.65 -15.40
CA GLU A 10 1.53 1.70 -16.43
C GLU A 10 2.34 0.55 -15.83
N TYR A 11 3.30 0.86 -14.94
CA TYR A 11 4.09 -0.16 -14.26
C TYR A 11 3.23 -1.05 -13.36
N SER A 12 2.27 -0.46 -12.64
CA SER A 12 1.37 -1.20 -11.74
C SER A 12 0.46 -2.14 -12.54
N GLU A 13 -0.11 -1.68 -13.65
CA GLU A 13 -0.96 -2.51 -14.52
C GLU A 13 -0.21 -3.73 -15.02
N PHE A 14 1.02 -3.55 -15.54
CA PHE A 14 1.85 -4.66 -16.01
C PHE A 14 2.16 -5.67 -14.89
N ILE A 15 2.58 -5.20 -13.71
CA ILE A 15 2.91 -6.07 -12.57
C ILE A 15 1.66 -6.83 -12.10
N PHE A 16 0.52 -6.14 -11.95
CA PHE A 16 -0.71 -6.78 -11.50
C PHE A 16 -1.29 -7.76 -12.50
N GLU A 17 -1.18 -7.49 -13.81
CA GLU A 17 -1.56 -8.45 -14.84
C GLU A 17 -0.75 -9.75 -14.70
N TYR A 18 0.57 -9.63 -14.58
CA TYR A 18 1.43 -10.80 -14.38
C TYR A 18 1.07 -11.56 -13.09
N LEU A 19 0.94 -10.86 -11.96
CA LEU A 19 0.62 -11.48 -10.68
C LEU A 19 -0.75 -12.16 -10.69
N THR A 20 -1.76 -11.53 -11.30
CA THR A 20 -3.11 -12.09 -11.37
C THR A 20 -3.15 -13.34 -12.24
N ASN A 21 -2.44 -13.34 -13.37
CA ASN A 21 -2.39 -14.48 -14.28
C ASN A 21 -1.69 -15.70 -13.69
N ASN A 22 -0.73 -15.50 -12.78
CA ASN A 22 0.04 -16.59 -12.18
C ASN A 22 -0.45 -16.98 -10.77
N TYR A 23 -1.03 -16.03 -10.03
CA TYR A 23 -1.31 -16.15 -8.59
C TYR A 23 -2.66 -15.55 -8.16
N GLY A 24 -3.60 -15.29 -9.09
CA GLY A 24 -4.86 -14.57 -8.79
C GLY A 24 -5.75 -15.22 -7.72
N ASP A 25 -5.64 -16.53 -7.51
CA ASP A 25 -6.37 -17.27 -6.47
C ASP A 25 -5.62 -17.36 -5.14
N LEU A 26 -4.39 -16.81 -5.06
CA LEU A 26 -3.59 -16.79 -3.85
C LEU A 26 -4.29 -15.97 -2.77
N LYS A 27 -4.59 -16.62 -1.64
CA LYS A 27 -5.12 -15.97 -0.45
C LYS A 27 -3.99 -15.85 0.56
N ILE A 28 -3.69 -14.62 0.95
CA ILE A 28 -2.73 -14.32 2.01
C ILE A 28 -3.54 -13.99 3.25
N GLU A 29 -3.36 -14.77 4.31
CA GLU A 29 -3.98 -14.52 5.61
C GLU A 29 -3.25 -13.35 6.30
N ILE A 30 -3.99 -12.43 6.90
CA ILE A 30 -3.42 -11.30 7.64
C ILE A 30 -3.05 -11.79 9.04
N GLU A 31 -1.82 -12.25 9.21
CA GLU A 31 -1.30 -12.71 10.51
C GLU A 31 -0.86 -11.54 11.41
N ASP A 32 -0.26 -10.52 10.79
CA ASP A 32 0.30 -9.33 11.44
C ASP A 32 -0.44 -8.09 10.94
N ASP A 33 -1.47 -7.66 11.66
CA ASP A 33 -2.28 -6.51 11.23
C ASP A 33 -1.53 -5.18 11.41
N PHE A 34 -0.71 -5.08 12.45
CA PHE A 34 0.01 -3.85 12.77
C PHE A 34 1.39 -3.81 12.14
N CYS A 35 1.71 -2.71 11.48
CA CYS A 35 3.03 -2.41 10.95
C CYS A 35 3.50 -1.03 11.39
N TRP A 36 4.82 -0.81 11.39
CA TRP A 36 5.39 0.50 11.65
C TRP A 36 4.97 1.48 10.55
N PHE A 37 4.18 2.49 10.93
CA PHE A 37 3.78 3.56 10.04
C PHE A 37 4.91 4.57 9.94
N ILE A 38 5.49 4.68 8.74
CA ILE A 38 6.55 5.66 8.46
C ILE A 38 5.86 6.98 8.07
N GLN A 39 6.02 8.02 8.90
CA GLN A 39 5.46 9.34 8.59
C GLN A 39 6.17 9.96 7.38
N LYS A 40 5.51 10.91 6.69
CA LYS A 40 6.03 11.50 5.44
C LYS A 40 7.33 12.29 5.70
N GLU A 41 7.48 12.79 6.91
CA GLU A 41 8.58 13.59 7.41
C GLU A 41 9.80 12.73 7.81
N GLU A 42 9.62 11.41 7.91
CA GLU A 42 10.63 10.45 8.36
C GLU A 42 11.13 9.57 7.20
N PHE A 43 11.46 10.18 6.05
CA PHE A 43 12.25 9.47 5.04
C PHE A 43 13.50 8.90 5.73
N LEU A 44 13.62 7.56 5.69
CA LEU A 44 14.66 6.74 6.33
C LEU A 44 16.06 7.33 6.11
N ASP A 45 16.53 8.11 7.09
CA ASP A 45 17.94 8.20 7.38
C ASP A 45 18.29 6.93 8.14
N ILE A 46 18.91 5.96 7.46
CA ILE A 46 19.29 4.66 8.05
C ILE A 46 20.17 4.79 9.30
N SER A 47 20.72 5.98 9.57
CA SER A 47 21.51 6.28 10.77
C SER A 47 20.69 6.82 11.95
N LYS A 48 19.37 7.01 11.79
CA LYS A 48 18.50 7.62 12.80
C LYS A 48 17.29 6.73 13.08
N GLU A 49 17.03 6.52 14.38
CA GLU A 49 15.78 5.92 14.83
C GLU A 49 14.62 6.89 14.60
N PRO A 50 13.44 6.41 14.13
CA PRO A 50 12.25 7.24 14.00
C PRO A 50 11.84 7.81 15.36
N VAL A 51 11.41 9.07 15.35
CA VAL A 51 11.03 9.78 16.58
C VAL A 51 9.56 9.49 16.92
N ASN A 52 8.72 9.27 15.90
CA ASN A 52 7.29 9.03 16.04
C ASN A 52 6.87 7.66 15.50
N CYS A 53 7.02 6.65 16.36
CA CYS A 53 6.53 5.30 16.14
C CYS A 53 4.99 5.24 16.18
N THR A 54 4.34 5.49 15.05
CA THR A 54 2.88 5.28 14.91
C THR A 54 2.65 3.88 14.33
N LEU A 55 1.60 3.18 14.76
CA LEU A 55 1.21 1.91 14.14
C LEU A 55 0.18 2.18 13.04
N ALA A 56 0.28 1.44 11.94
CA ALA A 56 -0.76 1.36 10.93
C ALA A 56 -1.34 -0.07 10.91
N SER A 57 -2.63 -0.17 10.61
CA SER A 57 -3.33 -1.45 10.44
C SER A 57 -3.54 -1.76 8.95
N ILE A 58 -3.25 -2.99 8.56
CA ILE A 58 -3.55 -3.52 7.22
C ILE A 58 -5.07 -3.58 7.03
N TYR A 59 -5.82 -4.00 8.05
CA TYR A 59 -7.27 -4.03 8.05
C TYR A 59 -7.86 -2.63 7.83
N ASP A 60 -7.43 -1.63 8.60
CA ASP A 60 -7.90 -0.25 8.43
C ASP A 60 -7.59 0.31 7.03
N SER A 61 -6.43 -0.07 6.48
CA SER A 61 -6.01 0.31 5.13
C SER A 61 -6.95 -0.28 4.07
N ILE A 62 -7.34 -1.56 4.21
CA ILE A 62 -8.31 -2.23 3.35
C ILE A 62 -9.69 -1.57 3.50
N GLU A 63 -10.14 -1.33 4.73
CA GLU A 63 -11.44 -0.71 4.98
C GLU A 63 -11.52 0.69 4.38
N HIS A 64 -10.47 1.50 4.55
CA HIS A 64 -10.37 2.84 3.98
C HIS A 64 -10.48 2.81 2.44
N LEU A 65 -9.74 1.91 1.78
CA LEU A 65 -9.76 1.79 0.33
C LEU A 65 -11.08 1.21 -0.20
N ASN A 66 -11.71 0.28 0.52
CA ASN A 66 -13.04 -0.24 0.18
C ASN A 66 -14.12 0.83 0.32
N ASN A 67 -14.08 1.62 1.40
CA ASN A 67 -14.98 2.75 1.62
C ASN A 67 -14.84 3.79 0.51
N PHE A 68 -13.61 4.03 0.04
CA PHE A 68 -13.35 4.87 -1.13
C PHE A 68 -13.96 4.28 -2.41
N ARG A 69 -13.72 3.00 -2.70
CA ARG A 69 -14.20 2.32 -3.91
C ARG A 69 -15.73 2.31 -4.01
N ASN A 70 -16.43 2.17 -2.87
CA ASN A 70 -17.86 1.89 -2.84
C ASN A 70 -18.74 3.13 -2.60
N LYS A 71 -18.19 4.27 -2.18
CA LYS A 71 -18.95 5.51 -2.00
C LYS A 71 -18.82 6.38 -3.25
N SER A 72 -19.85 6.37 -4.09
CA SER A 72 -19.92 7.21 -5.27
C SER A 72 -20.05 8.70 -4.89
N ASP A 73 -19.33 9.53 -5.64
CA ASP A 73 -19.60 10.95 -5.88
C ASP A 73 -19.04 12.02 -4.92
N SER A 74 -18.29 11.69 -3.86
CA SER A 74 -17.64 12.76 -3.05
C SER A 74 -16.24 12.47 -2.50
N ASN A 75 -15.77 11.23 -2.53
CA ASN A 75 -14.42 10.91 -2.06
C ASN A 75 -13.43 11.02 -3.22
N VAL A 76 -12.61 12.07 -3.22
CA VAL A 76 -11.44 12.19 -4.10
C VAL A 76 -10.29 11.42 -3.44
N PRO A 77 -9.57 10.53 -4.16
CA PRO A 77 -8.45 9.82 -3.56
C PRO A 77 -7.38 10.83 -3.15
N THR A 78 -6.91 10.73 -1.91
CA THR A 78 -5.96 11.69 -1.35
C THR A 78 -4.56 11.09 -1.30
N ALA A 79 -3.55 11.91 -0.94
CA ALA A 79 -2.22 11.40 -0.64
C ALA A 79 -2.24 10.32 0.46
N TYR A 80 -3.24 10.32 1.35
CA TYR A 80 -3.40 9.28 2.36
C TYR A 80 -3.82 7.94 1.74
N SER A 81 -4.70 7.94 0.73
CA SER A 81 -5.12 6.74 0.01
C SER A 81 -3.95 6.05 -0.69
N LEU A 82 -3.01 6.83 -1.26
CA LEU A 82 -1.77 6.30 -1.84
C LEU A 82 -0.87 5.64 -0.78
N LYS A 83 -0.82 6.20 0.44
CA LYS A 83 -0.08 5.57 1.55
C LYS A 83 -0.70 4.23 1.95
N MET A 84 -2.02 4.16 2.10
CA MET A 84 -2.71 2.90 2.41
C MET A 84 -2.43 1.84 1.33
N LEU A 85 -2.50 2.21 0.05
CA LEU A 85 -2.15 1.31 -1.05
C LEU A 85 -0.69 0.82 -0.95
N SER A 86 0.26 1.72 -0.63
CA SER A 86 1.66 1.34 -0.49
C SER A 86 1.90 0.36 0.66
N LEU A 87 1.15 0.47 1.77
CA LEU A 87 1.23 -0.46 2.89
C LEU A 87 0.75 -1.85 2.48
N LEU A 88 -0.36 -1.94 1.74
CA LEU A 88 -0.84 -3.23 1.21
C LEU A 88 0.14 -3.86 0.23
N LEU A 89 0.70 -3.07 -0.70
CA LEU A 89 1.71 -3.55 -1.64
C LEU A 89 2.95 -4.09 -0.92
N ARG A 90 3.42 -3.37 0.11
CA ARG A 90 4.53 -3.83 0.93
C ARG A 90 4.21 -5.12 1.65
N TYR A 91 3.06 -5.19 2.32
CA TYR A 91 2.61 -6.39 3.04
C TYR A 91 2.55 -7.61 2.11
N LEU A 92 1.95 -7.44 0.92
CA LEU A 92 1.90 -8.48 -0.10
C LEU A 92 3.30 -8.88 -0.55
N SER A 93 4.22 -7.93 -0.78
CA SER A 93 5.59 -8.27 -1.19
C SER A 93 6.36 -9.07 -0.13
N GLU A 94 6.09 -8.84 1.16
CA GLU A 94 6.73 -9.55 2.26
C GLU A 94 6.15 -10.96 2.46
N LYS A 95 4.83 -11.10 2.35
CA LYS A 95 4.13 -12.37 2.65
C LYS A 95 3.95 -13.28 1.44
N ALA A 96 3.84 -12.72 0.23
CA ALA A 96 3.46 -13.51 -0.94
C ALA A 96 4.55 -14.52 -1.37
N SER A 97 5.80 -14.42 -0.90
CA SER A 97 6.90 -15.37 -1.18
C SER A 97 6.85 -15.98 -2.59
N ILE A 98 6.73 -15.09 -3.59
CA ILE A 98 6.56 -15.41 -5.02
C ILE A 98 7.87 -15.32 -5.78
#